data_AF-A0AAV1HYI8-F1
#
_entry.id   AF-A0AAV1HYI8-F1
#
_cell.length_a   1.000
_cell.length_b   1.000
_cell.length_c   1.000
_cell.angle_alpha   90.00
_cell.angle_beta   90.00
_cell.angle_gamma   90.00
#
_symmetry.space_group_name_H-M   'P 1'
#
loop_
_entity.id
_entity.type
_entity.pdbx_description
1 polymer ?
#
loop_
_entity_poly.entity_id
_entity_poly.type
_entity_poly.pdbx_seq_one_letter_code
_entity_poly.pdbx_strand_id
1 'polypeptide(L)'
;MRVSHGDCGQGSCGYGILDKSKWPYWSVGALSTSNIHYGQGPVRGCGECFEVECQQSGGQFAGRCNQDSKARSVTMMISDSCPECEGDHLDIQALTFNKMAPMALGRIDIKYRRVACQVPQNLNVIVDENRGAGGWIRLQVKDAANRGSVKNVQIKGSNSNWQTLNNVWGASWETGQVPATPLDFRIQDDQGIDVTAYSVIKSNGQTGTLPTGVNFQIGTGSNQSLPSFASGSSAGPPVSAFEGPPQSGCVSAFSTDDSTSSSDGCGQSSGSPPSPSPPPPSSSGSSFKSKPSPPPPPPPPPPYNSKGRRLGSVQA
;
A
#
# COMPACT_ATOMS: atom_id res chain seq x y z
N MET A 1 -5.75 -11.97 -0.07
CA MET A 1 -5.06 -11.04 0.85
C MET A 1 -5.23 -11.46 2.31
N ARG A 2 -4.33 -12.31 2.81
CA ARG A 2 -4.01 -12.31 4.23
C ARG A 2 -3.22 -11.03 4.47
N VAL A 3 -3.79 -10.06 5.17
CA VAL A 3 -3.07 -8.87 5.63
C VAL A 3 -2.03 -9.38 6.64
N SER A 4 -0.81 -9.62 6.19
CA SER A 4 0.24 -10.19 7.04
C SER A 4 0.86 -9.10 7.91
N HIS A 5 0.46 -9.11 9.17
CA HIS A 5 1.11 -8.57 10.36
C HIS A 5 1.29 -7.04 10.45
N GLY A 6 0.21 -6.38 10.89
CA GLY A 6 0.19 -5.01 11.40
C GLY A 6 -1.25 -4.51 11.55
N ASP A 7 -1.98 -5.08 12.52
CA ASP A 7 -3.44 -4.95 12.71
C ASP A 7 -4.28 -5.43 11.51
N CYS A 8 -5.30 -6.25 11.75
CA CYS A 8 -6.09 -6.99 10.74
C CYS A 8 -6.97 -6.12 9.81
N GLY A 9 -6.45 -5.01 9.28
CA GLY A 9 -7.16 -4.14 8.35
C GLY A 9 -6.31 -3.09 7.64
N GLN A 10 -4.98 -3.06 7.82
CA GLN A 10 -4.13 -2.03 7.22
C GLN A 10 -2.91 -2.66 6.54
N GLY A 11 -2.77 -2.46 5.22
CA GLY A 11 -1.55 -2.83 4.51
C GLY A 11 -0.37 -1.95 4.94
N SER A 12 0.86 -2.41 4.69
CA SER A 12 2.12 -1.73 5.05
C SER A 12 2.29 -0.30 4.51
N CYS A 13 1.44 0.13 3.58
CA CYS A 13 1.41 1.49 3.06
C CYS A 13 0.57 2.47 3.89
N GLY A 14 -0.22 2.00 4.84
CA GLY A 14 -0.98 2.86 5.74
C GLY A 14 -2.18 3.57 5.14
N TYR A 15 -2.73 3.06 4.03
CA TYR A 15 -3.94 3.63 3.42
C TYR A 15 -5.26 3.26 4.13
N GLY A 16 -5.16 2.59 5.29
CA GLY A 16 -6.28 2.05 6.02
C GLY A 16 -7.07 0.98 5.25
N ILE A 17 -8.33 0.81 5.62
CA ILE A 17 -9.27 -0.05 4.91
C ILE A 17 -9.64 0.62 3.58
N LEU A 18 -9.46 -0.09 2.48
CA LEU A 18 -9.84 0.37 1.15
C LEU A 18 -11.29 0.00 0.82
N ASP A 19 -12.02 0.95 0.25
CA ASP A 19 -13.41 0.80 -0.19
C ASP A 19 -13.45 0.28 -1.63
N LYS A 20 -14.25 -0.77 -1.88
CA LYS A 20 -14.44 -1.34 -3.23
C LYS A 20 -15.04 -0.33 -4.21
N SER A 21 -15.84 0.62 -3.72
CA SER A 21 -16.58 1.60 -4.53
C SER A 21 -15.77 2.85 -4.88
N LYS A 22 -14.58 3.01 -4.29
CA LYS A 22 -13.69 4.15 -4.52
C LYS A 22 -12.39 3.66 -5.10
N TRP A 23 -11.68 4.53 -5.82
CA TRP A 23 -10.34 4.21 -6.29
C TRP A 23 -9.46 3.70 -5.13
N PRO A 24 -8.67 2.61 -5.33
CA PRO A 24 -8.40 1.88 -6.58
C PRO A 24 -9.37 0.71 -6.88
N TYR A 25 -10.57 0.69 -6.30
CA TYR A 25 -11.63 -0.32 -6.54
C TYR A 25 -11.21 -1.75 -6.19
N TRP A 26 -10.48 -1.90 -5.07
CA TRP A 26 -9.78 -3.15 -4.69
C TRP A 26 -8.81 -3.70 -5.74
N SER A 27 -8.45 -2.90 -6.75
CA SER A 27 -7.35 -3.20 -7.67
C SER A 27 -6.02 -2.87 -7.01
N VAL A 28 -5.62 -3.72 -6.07
CA VAL A 28 -4.42 -3.55 -5.25
C VAL A 28 -3.57 -4.80 -5.16
N GLY A 29 -2.31 -4.60 -4.84
CA GLY A 29 -1.39 -5.69 -4.53
C GLY A 29 -0.23 -5.28 -3.64
N ALA A 30 0.64 -6.25 -3.40
CA ALA A 30 1.80 -6.20 -2.56
C ALA A 30 3.05 -6.59 -3.36
N LEU A 31 4.12 -5.82 -3.21
CA LEU A 31 5.42 -6.17 -3.77
C LEU A 31 6.17 -7.12 -2.84
N SER A 32 6.89 -8.10 -3.40
CA SER A 32 7.96 -8.79 -2.67
C SER A 32 8.97 -7.78 -2.12
N THR A 33 9.50 -8.03 -0.92
CA THR A 33 10.56 -7.20 -0.33
C THR A 33 11.87 -7.26 -1.09
N SER A 34 12.10 -8.30 -1.89
CA SER A 34 13.25 -8.42 -2.81
C SER A 34 12.96 -7.86 -4.21
N ASN A 35 11.77 -7.29 -4.44
CA ASN A 35 11.44 -6.63 -5.70
C ASN A 35 12.20 -5.30 -5.88
N ILE A 36 12.64 -5.00 -7.10
CA ILE A 36 13.35 -3.74 -7.38
C ILE A 36 12.51 -2.50 -7.08
N HIS A 37 11.20 -2.56 -7.31
CA HIS A 37 10.29 -1.44 -7.06
C HIS A 37 10.04 -1.24 -5.56
N TYR A 38 10.15 -2.30 -4.75
CA TYR A 38 10.13 -2.18 -3.30
C TYR A 38 11.42 -1.53 -2.78
N GLY A 39 12.58 -1.96 -3.30
CA GLY A 39 13.89 -1.45 -2.84
C GLY A 39 14.23 -0.03 -3.32
N GLN A 40 13.77 0.36 -4.51
CA GLN A 40 14.12 1.65 -5.14
C GLN A 40 12.98 2.68 -5.13
N GLY A 41 11.72 2.25 -5.01
CA GLY A 41 10.57 3.17 -4.97
C GLY A 41 10.58 3.97 -3.67
N PRO A 42 10.20 5.26 -3.68
CA PRO A 42 10.04 5.99 -2.44
C PRO A 42 8.95 5.31 -1.62
N VAL A 43 9.12 5.33 -0.29
CA VAL A 43 8.16 4.71 0.61
C VAL A 43 7.89 3.23 0.21
N ARG A 44 8.91 2.54 -0.28
CA ARG A 44 8.87 1.10 -0.63
C ARG A 44 7.83 0.73 -1.69
N GLY A 45 7.56 1.65 -2.60
CA GLY A 45 6.63 1.45 -3.72
C GLY A 45 5.17 1.78 -3.41
N CYS A 46 4.85 2.24 -2.19
CA CYS A 46 3.49 2.62 -1.82
C CYS A 46 2.89 3.66 -2.76
N GLY A 47 1.68 3.36 -3.25
CA GLY A 47 0.94 4.21 -4.18
C GLY A 47 1.36 4.04 -5.64
N GLU A 48 2.46 3.36 -5.95
CA GLU A 48 2.85 3.09 -7.35
C GLU A 48 1.81 2.21 -8.06
N CYS A 49 1.57 2.49 -9.34
CA CYS A 49 0.66 1.69 -10.16
C CYS A 49 1.41 0.81 -11.16
N PHE A 50 0.91 -0.42 -11.32
CA PHE A 50 1.44 -1.40 -12.26
C PHE A 50 0.34 -1.92 -13.17
N GLU A 51 0.66 -2.02 -14.46
CA GLU A 51 -0.11 -2.85 -15.38
C GLU A 51 0.46 -4.27 -15.30
N VAL A 52 -0.42 -5.23 -15.00
CA VAL A 52 -0.10 -6.65 -14.84
C VAL A 52 -0.90 -7.41 -15.88
N GLU A 53 -0.21 -8.20 -16.70
CA GLU A 53 -0.79 -9.02 -17.76
C GLU A 53 -0.47 -10.49 -17.53
N CYS A 54 -1.46 -11.37 -17.63
CA CYS A 54 -1.25 -12.81 -17.58
C CYS A 54 -0.44 -13.31 -18.78
N GLN A 55 0.60 -14.10 -18.51
CA GLN A 55 1.51 -14.64 -19.51
C GLN A 55 0.96 -15.93 -20.14
N GLN A 56 0.86 -15.94 -21.47
CA GLN A 56 0.32 -17.07 -22.22
C GLN A 56 1.32 -18.22 -22.46
N SER A 57 2.63 -17.96 -22.49
CA SER A 57 3.63 -18.99 -22.82
C SER A 57 4.97 -18.71 -22.14
N GLY A 58 5.78 -19.76 -21.94
CA GLY A 58 7.20 -19.65 -21.56
C GLY A 58 7.51 -19.73 -20.07
N GLY A 59 6.53 -20.06 -19.22
CA GLY A 59 6.75 -20.28 -17.79
C GLY A 59 5.91 -21.45 -17.25
N GLN A 60 6.18 -21.87 -16.02
CA GLN A 60 5.56 -23.03 -15.37
C GLN A 60 4.04 -22.86 -15.17
N PHE A 61 3.60 -21.63 -14.98
CA PHE A 61 2.20 -21.27 -14.74
C PHE A 61 1.61 -20.44 -15.89
N ALA A 62 2.29 -20.40 -17.04
CA ALA A 62 1.83 -19.69 -18.23
C ALA A 62 0.65 -20.41 -18.91
N GLY A 63 -0.15 -19.67 -19.68
CA GLY A 63 -1.31 -20.19 -20.42
C GLY A 63 -2.56 -20.40 -19.55
N ARG A 64 -2.46 -20.09 -18.25
CA ARG A 64 -3.55 -20.21 -17.26
C ARG A 64 -4.45 -18.97 -17.18
N CYS A 65 -4.51 -18.20 -18.25
CA CYS A 65 -5.25 -16.94 -18.30
C CYS A 65 -6.72 -17.17 -18.64
N ASN A 66 -7.57 -16.17 -18.35
CA ASN A 66 -8.93 -16.12 -18.85
C ASN A 66 -8.98 -16.19 -20.39
N GLN A 67 -10.04 -16.81 -20.91
CA GLN A 67 -10.22 -16.98 -22.35
C GLN A 67 -10.46 -15.63 -23.05
N ASP A 68 -11.20 -14.72 -22.42
CA ASP A 68 -11.38 -13.38 -22.93
C ASP A 68 -10.05 -12.61 -22.90
N SER A 69 -9.53 -12.29 -24.08
CA SER A 69 -8.31 -11.50 -24.25
C SER A 69 -8.38 -10.11 -23.59
N LYS A 70 -9.58 -9.54 -23.41
CA LYS A 70 -9.79 -8.25 -22.73
C LYS A 70 -9.67 -8.37 -21.21
N ALA A 71 -9.80 -9.58 -20.68
CA ALA A 71 -9.70 -9.92 -19.27
C ALA A 71 -8.34 -10.60 -18.98
N ARG A 72 -7.25 -10.06 -19.51
CA ARG A 72 -5.89 -10.60 -19.26
C ARG A 72 -4.92 -9.57 -18.70
N SER A 73 -5.32 -8.30 -18.65
CA SER A 73 -4.52 -7.22 -18.09
C SER A 73 -5.35 -6.45 -17.06
N VAL A 74 -4.71 -6.02 -15.98
CA VAL A 74 -5.27 -5.15 -14.95
C VAL A 74 -4.27 -4.07 -14.58
N THR A 75 -4.76 -2.90 -14.20
CA THR A 75 -3.95 -1.89 -13.51
C THR A 75 -4.25 -1.96 -12.02
N MET A 76 -3.22 -2.03 -11.20
CA MET A 76 -3.34 -2.09 -9.75
C MET A 76 -2.41 -1.10 -9.06
N MET A 77 -2.76 -0.70 -7.84
CA MET A 77 -1.93 0.12 -6.97
C MET A 77 -1.25 -0.74 -5.90
N ILE A 78 0.01 -0.46 -5.57
CA ILE A 78 0.67 -1.07 -4.43
C ILE A 78 0.16 -0.46 -3.13
N SER A 79 -0.45 -1.30 -2.30
CA SER A 79 -0.97 -0.92 -0.97
C SER A 79 -0.32 -1.68 0.17
N ASP A 80 0.52 -2.67 -0.14
CA ASP A 80 1.15 -3.52 0.86
C ASP A 80 2.50 -4.08 0.37
N SER A 81 3.12 -4.92 1.20
CA SER A 81 4.35 -5.64 0.95
C SER A 81 4.13 -7.11 1.31
N CYS A 82 4.79 -8.00 0.59
CA CYS A 82 4.73 -9.43 0.81
C CYS A 82 6.14 -9.94 1.19
N PRO A 83 6.51 -9.95 2.48
CA PRO A 83 7.81 -10.44 2.93
C PRO A 83 8.10 -11.91 2.62
N GLU A 84 7.05 -12.73 2.49
CA GLU A 84 7.14 -14.15 2.12
C GLU A 84 7.20 -14.40 0.61
N CYS A 85 7.00 -13.35 -0.20
CA CYS A 85 7.11 -13.41 -1.65
C CYS A 85 8.56 -13.14 -2.07
N GLU A 86 8.99 -13.72 -3.19
CA GLU A 86 10.36 -13.56 -3.70
C GLU A 86 10.42 -12.93 -5.09
N GLY A 87 11.40 -12.06 -5.30
CA GLY A 87 11.77 -11.46 -6.57
C GLY A 87 10.63 -10.67 -7.22
N ASP A 88 10.21 -11.14 -8.40
CA ASP A 88 9.15 -10.52 -9.20
C ASP A 88 7.76 -11.12 -8.89
N HIS A 89 7.59 -11.74 -7.72
CA HIS A 89 6.29 -12.22 -7.23
C HIS A 89 5.44 -11.07 -6.67
N LEU A 90 4.19 -10.96 -7.15
CA LEU A 90 3.18 -10.01 -6.68
C LEU A 90 2.07 -10.75 -5.94
N ASP A 91 1.66 -10.30 -4.75
CA ASP A 91 0.44 -10.79 -4.10
C ASP A 91 -0.68 -9.78 -4.32
N ILE A 92 -1.74 -10.16 -5.04
CA ILE A 92 -2.77 -9.20 -5.47
C ILE A 92 -4.12 -9.57 -4.86
N GLN A 93 -5.01 -8.60 -4.80
CA GLN A 93 -6.35 -8.84 -4.32
C GLN A 93 -7.09 -9.87 -5.21
N ALA A 94 -7.81 -10.81 -4.59
CA ALA A 94 -8.36 -11.99 -5.27
C ALA A 94 -9.35 -11.68 -6.40
N LEU A 95 -10.19 -10.64 -6.29
CA LEU A 95 -11.07 -10.23 -7.40
C LEU A 95 -10.27 -9.62 -8.55
N THR A 96 -9.15 -8.96 -8.27
CA THR A 96 -8.22 -8.45 -9.28
C THR A 96 -7.49 -9.59 -9.99
N PHE A 97 -7.08 -10.63 -9.26
CA PHE A 97 -6.57 -11.87 -9.86
C PHE A 97 -7.63 -12.53 -10.75
N ASN A 98 -8.88 -12.61 -10.29
CA ASN A 98 -9.96 -13.26 -11.02
C ASN A 98 -10.28 -12.59 -12.36
N LYS A 99 -9.93 -11.31 -12.52
CA LYS A 99 -10.01 -10.62 -13.82
C LYS A 99 -9.05 -11.20 -14.83
N MET A 100 -7.89 -11.74 -14.42
CA MET A 100 -6.85 -12.28 -15.33
C MET A 100 -6.90 -13.80 -15.48
N ALA A 101 -7.30 -14.53 -14.45
CA ALA A 101 -7.33 -16.00 -14.43
C ALA A 101 -8.32 -16.52 -13.38
N PRO A 102 -8.86 -17.74 -13.53
CA PRO A 102 -9.71 -18.34 -12.50
C PRO A 102 -9.04 -18.36 -11.12
N MET A 103 -9.69 -17.77 -10.12
CA MET A 103 -9.14 -17.65 -8.75
C MET A 103 -8.66 -18.99 -8.16
N ALA A 104 -9.34 -20.10 -8.48
CA ALA A 104 -9.00 -21.44 -8.01
C ALA A 104 -7.60 -21.93 -8.42
N LEU A 105 -6.96 -21.30 -9.41
CA LEU A 105 -5.62 -21.65 -9.84
C LEU A 105 -4.54 -21.20 -8.84
N GLY A 106 -4.83 -20.18 -8.03
CA GLY A 106 -3.97 -19.63 -6.98
C GLY A 106 -2.69 -18.92 -7.47
N ARG A 107 -2.12 -19.32 -8.61
CA ARG A 107 -0.89 -18.73 -9.17
C ARG A 107 -0.87 -18.79 -10.70
N ILE A 108 -0.43 -17.69 -11.31
CA ILE A 108 -0.17 -17.57 -12.75
C ILE A 108 1.15 -16.83 -13.01
N ASP A 109 1.76 -17.07 -14.17
CA ASP A 109 2.88 -16.25 -14.64
C ASP A 109 2.35 -14.95 -15.26
N ILE A 110 3.10 -13.86 -15.06
CA ILE A 110 2.72 -12.51 -15.50
C ILE A 110 3.86 -11.78 -16.19
N LYS A 111 3.48 -10.80 -16.99
CA LYS A 111 4.32 -9.66 -17.36
C LYS A 111 3.78 -8.43 -16.64
N TYR A 112 4.65 -7.62 -16.07
CA TYR A 112 4.22 -6.39 -15.45
C TYR A 112 5.18 -5.23 -15.73
N ARG A 113 4.65 -4.02 -15.62
CA ARG A 113 5.40 -2.78 -15.78
C ARG A 113 4.75 -1.66 -14.97
N ARG A 114 5.55 -0.72 -14.49
CA ARG A 114 5.04 0.49 -13.86
C ARG A 114 4.31 1.36 -14.89
N VAL A 115 3.18 1.93 -14.51
CA VAL A 115 2.34 2.81 -15.35
C VAL A 115 1.87 4.02 -14.55
N ALA A 116 1.30 5.00 -15.25
CA ALA A 116 0.67 6.14 -14.60
C ALA A 116 -0.59 5.71 -13.84
N CYS A 117 -0.74 6.14 -12.59
CA CYS A 117 -1.95 6.02 -11.80
C CYS A 117 -3.04 6.94 -12.34
N GLN A 118 -4.11 6.34 -12.85
CA GLN A 118 -5.31 7.05 -13.29
C GLN A 118 -6.27 7.19 -12.10
N VAL A 119 -6.14 8.30 -11.39
CA VAL A 119 -6.97 8.62 -10.22
C VAL A 119 -8.06 9.60 -10.64
N PRO A 120 -9.36 9.28 -10.44
CA PRO A 120 -10.44 10.14 -10.90
C PRO A 120 -10.67 11.36 -10.00
N GLN A 121 -10.19 11.34 -8.75
CA GLN A 121 -10.31 12.42 -7.79
C GLN A 121 -9.01 13.22 -7.59
N ASN A 122 -9.13 14.35 -6.91
CA ASN A 122 -7.97 15.08 -6.40
C ASN A 122 -7.26 14.30 -5.30
N LEU A 123 -5.98 14.59 -5.14
CA LEU A 123 -5.16 14.07 -4.07
C LEU A 123 -5.79 14.46 -2.72
N ASN A 124 -5.78 13.55 -1.76
CA ASN A 124 -6.30 13.76 -0.42
C ASN A 124 -5.16 13.80 0.60
N VAL A 125 -5.27 14.74 1.55
CA VAL A 125 -4.51 14.72 2.81
C VAL A 125 -5.46 14.20 3.88
N ILE A 126 -5.14 13.04 4.46
CA ILE A 126 -5.92 12.43 5.54
C ILE A 126 -5.21 12.76 6.84
N VAL A 127 -5.83 13.59 7.69
CA VAL A 127 -5.23 14.01 8.95
C VAL A 127 -5.73 13.10 10.07
N ASP A 128 -4.82 12.31 10.63
CA ASP A 128 -5.11 11.38 11.72
C ASP A 128 -5.25 12.15 13.04
N GLU A 129 -4.25 12.99 13.32
CA GLU A 129 -4.22 13.85 14.50
C GLU A 129 -3.58 15.19 14.17
N ASN A 130 -4.09 16.26 14.78
CA ASN A 130 -3.58 17.61 14.62
C ASN A 130 -3.74 18.37 15.95
N ARG A 131 -2.62 18.69 16.61
CA ARG A 131 -2.64 19.45 17.88
C ARG A 131 -2.65 20.96 17.69
N GLY A 132 -2.68 21.43 16.44
CA GLY A 132 -2.61 22.85 16.11
C GLY A 132 -1.21 23.45 16.26
N ALA A 133 -1.11 24.75 16.01
CA ALA A 133 0.16 25.48 15.99
C ALA A 133 1.04 25.22 17.23
N GLY A 134 2.32 24.92 17.01
CA GLY A 134 3.30 24.58 18.05
C GLY A 134 3.22 23.13 18.57
N GLY A 135 2.16 22.40 18.23
CA GLY A 135 1.99 20.98 18.53
C GLY A 135 2.46 20.08 17.39
N TRP A 136 2.01 18.82 17.41
CA TRP A 136 2.31 17.83 16.38
C TRP A 136 1.11 17.56 15.46
N ILE A 137 1.40 17.07 14.25
CA ILE A 137 0.41 16.59 13.28
C ILE A 137 0.91 15.28 12.68
N ARG A 138 -0.01 14.32 12.47
CA ARG A 138 0.22 13.14 11.65
C ARG A 138 -0.84 13.06 10.57
N LEU A 139 -0.40 12.79 9.35
CA LEU A 139 -1.26 12.74 8.18
C LEU A 139 -0.79 11.69 7.18
N GLN A 140 -1.66 11.33 6.25
CA GLN A 140 -1.36 10.48 5.12
C GLN A 140 -1.63 11.23 3.81
N VAL A 141 -0.85 10.92 2.79
CA VAL A 141 -1.12 11.38 1.42
C VAL A 141 -1.67 10.23 0.60
N LYS A 142 -2.88 10.39 0.07
CA LYS A 142 -3.59 9.36 -0.71
C LYS A 142 -4.05 9.93 -2.05
N ASP A 143 -4.33 9.03 -3.00
CA ASP A 143 -4.92 9.40 -4.30
C ASP A 143 -4.00 10.25 -5.17
N ALA A 144 -2.68 10.06 -5.04
CA ALA A 144 -1.70 10.67 -5.93
C ALA A 144 -1.82 10.06 -7.34
N ALA A 145 -2.08 10.90 -8.34
CA ALA A 145 -2.14 10.51 -9.73
C ALA A 145 -0.75 10.40 -10.35
N ASN A 146 -0.71 10.02 -11.64
CA ASN A 146 0.51 9.92 -12.43
C ASN A 146 1.53 8.95 -11.81
N ARG A 147 2.55 9.43 -11.12
CA ARG A 147 3.58 8.56 -10.55
C ARG A 147 3.06 7.70 -9.40
N GLY A 148 2.01 8.14 -8.70
CA GLY A 148 1.41 7.47 -7.54
C GLY A 148 2.27 7.49 -6.27
N SER A 149 3.58 7.44 -6.46
CA SER A 149 4.61 7.54 -5.44
C SER A 149 4.80 8.97 -4.95
N VAL A 150 4.82 9.16 -3.63
CA VAL A 150 5.16 10.43 -2.97
C VAL A 150 6.49 10.26 -2.26
N LYS A 151 7.48 11.12 -2.56
CA LYS A 151 8.81 11.06 -1.94
C LYS A 151 9.04 12.10 -0.85
N ASN A 152 8.31 13.21 -0.90
CA ASN A 152 8.47 14.30 0.06
C ASN A 152 7.15 15.05 0.25
N VAL A 153 6.88 15.45 1.48
CA VAL A 153 5.75 16.30 1.84
C VAL A 153 6.27 17.44 2.67
N GLN A 154 5.88 18.66 2.31
CA GLN A 154 6.20 19.86 3.06
C GLN A 154 4.91 20.55 3.49
N ILE A 155 4.96 21.19 4.65
CA ILE A 155 3.87 21.98 5.22
C ILE A 155 4.33 23.43 5.40
N LYS A 156 3.41 24.37 5.18
CA LYS A 156 3.64 25.79 5.41
C LYS A 156 2.39 26.39 6.04
N GLY A 157 2.59 27.23 7.05
CA GLY A 157 1.56 28.11 7.60
C GLY A 157 1.71 29.56 7.14
N SER A 158 0.74 30.40 7.51
CA SER A 158 0.58 31.80 7.06
C SER A 158 1.86 32.65 7.05
N ASN A 159 2.72 32.51 8.06
CA ASN A 159 3.94 33.30 8.24
C ASN A 159 5.17 32.43 8.48
N SER A 160 5.26 31.28 7.80
CA SER A 160 6.38 30.36 7.94
C SER A 160 7.00 30.01 6.60
N ASN A 161 8.23 29.50 6.63
CA ASN A 161 8.83 28.84 5.49
C ASN A 161 8.25 27.41 5.34
N TRP A 162 8.42 26.82 4.16
CA TRP A 162 8.14 25.41 3.95
C TRP A 162 9.03 24.56 4.87
N GLN A 163 8.41 23.69 5.65
CA GLN A 163 9.10 22.69 6.46
C GLN A 163 8.77 21.29 5.93
N THR A 164 9.78 20.43 5.82
CA THR A 164 9.59 19.03 5.41
C THR A 164 9.04 18.22 6.57
N LEU A 165 8.03 17.39 6.31
CA LEU A 165 7.54 16.40 7.27
C LEU A 165 8.42 15.15 7.26
N ASN A 166 8.48 14.47 8.40
CA ASN A 166 9.16 13.19 8.52
C ASN A 166 8.25 12.06 8.03
N ASN A 167 8.77 11.18 7.17
CA ASN A 167 8.09 9.93 6.84
C ASN A 167 8.24 8.95 8.00
N VAL A 168 7.12 8.52 8.59
CA VAL A 168 7.13 7.63 9.77
C VAL A 168 6.99 6.19 9.33
N TRP A 169 6.03 5.94 8.44
CA TRP A 169 5.71 4.61 7.94
C TRP A 169 4.77 4.74 6.75
N GLY A 170 5.03 3.97 5.69
CA GLY A 170 4.18 3.99 4.50
C GLY A 170 3.89 5.42 4.05
N ALA A 171 2.67 5.68 3.61
CA ALA A 171 2.25 7.01 3.19
C ALA A 171 2.00 8.01 4.35
N SER A 172 2.45 7.71 5.58
CA SER A 172 2.26 8.55 6.78
C SER A 172 3.43 9.50 7.03
N TRP A 173 3.09 10.74 7.34
CA TRP A 173 4.01 11.87 7.50
C TRP A 173 3.67 12.65 8.78
N GLU A 174 4.69 13.15 9.48
CA GLU A 174 4.47 13.91 10.71
C GLU A 174 5.46 15.06 10.91
N THR A 175 5.05 16.06 11.70
CA THR A 175 5.95 17.07 12.27
C THR A 175 5.53 17.34 13.71
N GLY A 176 6.51 17.61 14.57
CA GLY A 176 6.29 17.99 15.97
C GLY A 176 6.11 19.50 16.19
N GLN A 177 6.14 20.31 15.13
CA GLN A 177 6.03 21.77 15.19
C GLN A 177 5.15 22.30 14.05
N VAL A 178 3.84 22.12 14.21
CA VAL A 178 2.83 22.61 13.26
C VAL A 178 2.89 24.14 13.19
N PRO A 179 2.93 24.75 11.99
CA PRO A 179 2.94 26.20 11.87
C PRO A 179 1.53 26.79 12.09
N ALA A 180 1.41 28.12 12.12
CA ALA A 180 0.11 28.77 12.25
C ALA A 180 -0.78 28.52 11.02
N THR A 181 -2.04 28.18 11.24
CA THR A 181 -3.05 27.98 10.18
C THR A 181 -3.37 29.29 9.41
N PRO A 182 -3.98 29.20 8.21
CA PRO A 182 -4.19 27.99 7.39
C PRO A 182 -2.88 27.28 6.98
N LEU A 183 -2.96 25.96 6.78
CA LEU A 183 -1.83 25.13 6.37
C LEU A 183 -1.94 24.75 4.89
N ASP A 184 -0.84 25.03 4.20
CA ASP A 184 -0.57 24.64 2.83
C ASP A 184 0.31 23.39 2.80
N PHE A 185 0.17 22.59 1.75
CA PHE A 185 1.00 21.42 1.50
C PHE A 185 1.70 21.52 0.15
N ARG A 186 2.97 21.14 0.11
CA ARG A 186 3.69 20.88 -1.13
C ARG A 186 4.08 19.41 -1.13
N ILE A 187 3.65 18.69 -2.16
CA ILE A 187 3.79 17.24 -2.26
C ILE A 187 4.59 16.96 -3.52
N GLN A 188 5.66 16.17 -3.35
CA GLN A 188 6.60 15.88 -4.41
C GLN A 188 6.55 14.41 -4.80
N ASP A 189 6.45 14.14 -6.10
CA ASP A 189 6.53 12.78 -6.63
C ASP A 189 7.98 12.28 -6.72
N ASP A 190 8.16 11.01 -7.09
CA ASP A 190 9.49 10.40 -7.17
C ASP A 190 10.40 11.03 -8.26
N GLN A 191 9.85 11.72 -9.25
CA GLN A 191 10.59 12.46 -10.27
C GLN A 191 10.96 13.89 -9.84
N GLY A 192 10.47 14.36 -8.69
CA GLY A 192 10.75 15.71 -8.21
C GLY A 192 9.75 16.76 -8.71
N ILE A 193 8.62 16.34 -9.27
CA ILE A 193 7.53 17.24 -9.62
C ILE A 193 6.74 17.54 -8.36
N ASP A 194 6.46 18.82 -8.14
CA ASP A 194 5.68 19.30 -7.01
C ASP A 194 4.24 19.63 -7.42
N VAL A 195 3.29 19.32 -6.55
CA VAL A 195 1.98 19.97 -6.51
C VAL A 195 1.83 20.74 -5.20
N THR A 196 1.24 21.93 -5.26
CA THR A 196 1.01 22.76 -4.06
C THR A 196 -0.49 22.92 -3.85
N ALA A 197 -0.94 22.57 -2.65
CA ALA A 197 -2.31 22.70 -2.19
C ALA A 197 -2.39 23.77 -1.11
N TYR A 198 -3.19 24.81 -1.33
CA TYR A 198 -3.29 25.94 -0.42
C TYR A 198 -4.49 25.80 0.51
N SER A 199 -4.33 26.22 1.76
CA SER A 199 -5.40 26.29 2.76
C SER A 199 -6.18 24.99 2.96
N VAL A 200 -5.49 23.85 2.94
CA VAL A 200 -6.10 22.52 3.09
C VAL A 200 -6.62 22.33 4.52
N ILE A 201 -5.83 22.71 5.52
CA ILE A 201 -6.24 22.74 6.93
C ILE A 201 -6.48 24.20 7.31
N LYS A 202 -7.71 24.54 7.68
CA LYS A 202 -8.13 25.94 7.90
C LYS A 202 -8.07 26.35 9.37
N SER A 203 -8.10 25.39 10.30
CA SER A 203 -8.09 25.65 11.74
C SER A 203 -7.30 24.61 12.51
N ASN A 204 -6.85 24.98 13.70
CA ASN A 204 -6.19 24.07 14.63
C ASN A 204 -7.15 22.92 14.99
N GLY A 205 -6.63 21.69 15.08
CA GLY A 205 -7.44 20.54 15.47
C GLY A 205 -8.26 19.91 14.36
N GLN A 206 -8.29 20.48 13.14
CA GLN A 206 -9.01 19.87 12.04
C GLN A 206 -8.36 18.54 11.62
N THR A 207 -9.17 17.47 11.60
CA THR A 207 -8.81 16.09 11.25
C THR A 207 -9.68 15.56 10.11
N GLY A 208 -9.39 14.35 9.63
CA GLY A 208 -10.18 13.65 8.62
C GLY A 208 -9.63 13.76 7.20
N THR A 209 -10.41 13.28 6.22
CA THR A 209 -10.03 13.34 4.79
C THR A 209 -10.27 14.73 4.22
N LEU A 210 -9.21 15.40 3.80
CA LEU A 210 -9.25 16.76 3.26
C LEU A 210 -8.85 16.76 1.77
N PRO A 211 -9.78 17.07 0.85
CA PRO A 211 -9.47 17.22 -0.56
C PRO A 211 -8.55 18.41 -0.79
N THR A 212 -7.48 18.21 -1.55
CA THR A 212 -6.49 19.28 -1.79
C THR A 212 -6.83 20.20 -2.95
N GLY A 213 -7.77 19.80 -3.81
CA GLY A 213 -8.11 20.53 -5.03
C GLY A 213 -7.07 20.39 -6.15
N VAL A 214 -6.00 19.63 -5.94
CA VAL A 214 -4.92 19.43 -6.91
C VAL A 214 -4.59 17.95 -7.10
N ASN A 215 -3.96 17.63 -8.22
CA ASN A 215 -3.31 16.33 -8.42
C ASN A 215 -2.16 16.46 -9.43
N PHE A 216 -1.27 15.47 -9.44
CA PHE A 216 -0.20 15.37 -10.44
C PHE A 216 -0.79 15.20 -11.82
N GLN A 217 -0.35 16.02 -12.77
CA GLN A 217 -0.86 15.98 -14.13
C GLN A 217 -0.39 14.69 -14.81
N ILE A 218 -1.33 13.96 -15.41
CA ILE A 218 -1.02 12.90 -16.35
C ILE A 218 -0.75 13.60 -17.68
N GLY A 219 0.51 13.78 -18.03
CA GLY A 219 0.88 14.52 -19.24
C GLY A 219 0.22 13.92 -20.48
N THR A 220 -0.49 14.75 -21.25
CA THR A 220 -0.90 14.44 -22.64
C THR A 220 0.25 14.66 -23.63
N GLY A 221 1.44 15.05 -23.14
CA GLY A 221 2.59 15.51 -23.91
C GLY A 221 3.87 14.69 -23.68
N SER A 222 3.81 13.39 -23.88
CA SER A 222 4.90 12.64 -24.51
C SER A 222 4.27 11.43 -25.18
N ASN A 223 4.66 11.16 -26.42
CA ASN A 223 4.42 9.88 -27.08
C ASN A 223 5.20 8.75 -26.37
N GLN A 224 4.90 8.53 -25.10
CA GLN A 224 5.05 7.26 -24.40
C GLN A 224 3.67 6.78 -23.96
N SER A 225 2.71 6.84 -24.89
CA SER A 225 1.75 5.75 -25.02
C SER A 225 2.55 4.48 -25.35
N LEU A 226 3.22 3.91 -24.33
CA LEU A 226 3.65 2.53 -24.42
C LEU A 226 2.36 1.76 -24.65
N PRO A 227 2.22 1.08 -25.81
CA PRO A 227 0.95 0.49 -26.19
C PRO A 227 0.50 -0.40 -25.05
N SER A 228 -0.72 -0.15 -24.56
CA SER A 228 -1.47 -1.16 -23.81
C SER A 228 -1.39 -2.47 -24.57
N PHE A 229 -1.54 -3.59 -23.86
CA PHE A 229 -1.29 -4.92 -24.39
C PHE A 229 -2.14 -5.35 -25.62
N ALA A 230 -2.96 -4.46 -26.22
CA ALA A 230 -3.67 -4.70 -27.45
C ALA A 230 -3.62 -3.50 -28.42
N SER A 231 -3.15 -3.77 -29.64
CA SER A 231 -3.55 -3.01 -30.83
C SER A 231 -5.02 -3.32 -31.11
N GLY A 232 -5.89 -2.31 -31.05
CA GLY A 232 -7.32 -2.46 -31.35
C GLY A 232 -8.17 -1.37 -30.70
N SER A 233 -8.38 -0.28 -31.44
CA SER A 233 -9.17 0.88 -31.06
C SER A 233 -10.63 0.54 -30.69
N SER A 234 -11.03 0.88 -29.47
CA SER A 234 -12.29 1.57 -29.16
C SER A 234 -12.29 1.85 -27.65
N ALA A 235 -12.44 3.12 -27.28
CA ALA A 235 -12.64 3.52 -25.89
C ALA A 235 -13.80 2.71 -25.29
N GLY A 236 -13.49 1.80 -24.37
CA GLY A 236 -14.49 1.11 -23.57
C GLY A 236 -15.10 2.10 -22.56
N PRO A 237 -16.36 1.91 -22.16
CA PRO A 237 -16.99 2.75 -21.14
C PRO A 237 -16.24 2.63 -19.81
N PRO A 238 -16.42 3.62 -18.89
CA PRO A 238 -15.83 3.55 -17.55
C PRO A 238 -16.16 2.23 -16.86
N VAL A 239 -15.17 1.67 -16.17
CA VAL A 239 -15.27 0.42 -15.42
C VAL A 239 -16.35 0.53 -14.34
N SER A 240 -17.52 -0.07 -14.59
CA SER A 240 -18.53 -0.30 -13.56
C SER A 240 -18.10 -1.44 -12.64
N ALA A 241 -18.43 -1.31 -11.36
CA ALA A 241 -18.24 -2.37 -10.38
C ALA A 241 -18.99 -3.64 -10.82
N PHE A 242 -18.30 -4.78 -10.88
CA PHE A 242 -18.96 -6.06 -11.05
C PHE A 242 -19.70 -6.41 -9.74
N GLU A 243 -21.02 -6.46 -9.82
CA GLU A 243 -21.91 -7.07 -8.84
C GLU A 243 -21.75 -8.59 -8.93
N GLY A 244 -20.83 -9.11 -8.12
CA GLY A 244 -20.83 -10.53 -7.76
C GLY A 244 -22.07 -10.84 -6.91
N PRO A 245 -22.45 -12.13 -6.81
CA PRO A 245 -23.60 -12.54 -6.00
C PRO A 245 -23.42 -12.09 -4.54
N PRO A 246 -24.52 -11.76 -3.83
CA PRO A 246 -24.46 -11.28 -2.46
C PRO A 246 -23.81 -12.35 -1.57
N GLN A 247 -22.74 -11.99 -0.88
CA GLN A 247 -22.15 -12.86 0.15
C GLN A 247 -22.92 -12.66 1.45
N SER A 248 -23.48 -13.75 1.98
CA SER A 248 -24.00 -13.81 3.35
C SER A 248 -22.91 -13.41 4.33
N GLY A 249 -23.26 -12.51 5.26
CA GLY A 249 -22.33 -11.82 6.14
C GLY A 249 -21.48 -12.74 7.01
N CYS A 250 -20.32 -12.22 7.40
CA CYS A 250 -19.54 -12.76 8.50
C CYS A 250 -20.37 -12.68 9.78
N VAL A 251 -20.99 -13.81 10.16
CA VAL A 251 -21.60 -13.95 11.48
C VAL A 251 -20.48 -14.19 12.49
N SER A 252 -20.35 -13.25 13.42
CA SER A 252 -19.63 -13.44 14.67
C SER A 252 -20.29 -14.58 15.45
N ALA A 253 -19.58 -15.69 15.62
CA ALA A 253 -20.00 -16.77 16.51
C ALA A 253 -19.82 -16.32 17.96
N PHE A 254 -20.87 -15.75 18.54
CA PHE A 254 -21.13 -15.85 19.97
C PHE A 254 -22.34 -16.76 20.12
N SER A 255 -22.08 -18.01 20.51
CA SER A 255 -23.13 -18.89 21.00
C SER A 255 -23.69 -18.28 22.29
N THR A 256 -24.99 -17.98 22.24
CA THR A 256 -25.81 -17.73 23.40
C THR A 256 -26.11 -19.03 24.13
N ASP A 257 -26.55 -18.84 25.37
CA ASP A 257 -27.49 -19.64 26.18
C ASP A 257 -26.82 -19.96 27.54
N ASP A 258 -27.38 -19.62 28.69
CA ASP A 258 -28.71 -19.12 29.02
C ASP A 258 -28.66 -18.53 30.45
N SER A 259 -29.53 -17.55 30.70
CA SER A 259 -30.18 -17.10 31.95
C SER A 259 -29.61 -17.56 33.32
N THR A 260 -29.50 -16.74 34.38
CA THR A 260 -30.53 -15.85 34.94
C THR A 260 -29.96 -15.07 36.14
N SER A 261 -30.50 -13.86 36.35
CA SER A 261 -30.73 -13.15 37.62
C SER A 261 -29.57 -12.65 38.52
N SER A 262 -29.57 -11.33 38.63
CA SER A 262 -29.71 -10.50 39.85
C SER A 262 -28.49 -10.03 40.66
N SER A 263 -28.49 -8.70 40.81
CA SER A 263 -28.15 -7.86 41.98
C SER A 263 -26.70 -7.71 42.44
N ASP A 264 -26.29 -6.44 42.44
CA ASP A 264 -25.61 -5.71 43.51
C ASP A 264 -24.24 -6.16 44.05
N GLY A 265 -23.28 -5.23 43.93
CA GLY A 265 -22.64 -4.65 45.13
C GLY A 265 -21.38 -5.33 45.67
N CYS A 266 -20.27 -4.58 45.61
CA CYS A 266 -19.17 -4.44 46.58
C CYS A 266 -18.74 -5.65 47.44
N GLY A 267 -17.44 -5.98 47.40
CA GLY A 267 -16.80 -6.71 48.49
C GLY A 267 -15.35 -7.11 48.22
N GLN A 268 -14.46 -6.71 49.13
CA GLN A 268 -13.00 -6.88 49.12
C GLN A 268 -12.50 -8.25 49.63
N SER A 269 -11.17 -8.41 49.51
CA SER A 269 -10.25 -9.28 50.29
C SER A 269 -10.06 -10.69 49.73
N SER A 270 -8.91 -11.36 49.81
CA SER A 270 -7.55 -11.12 50.33
C SER A 270 -6.68 -12.22 49.67
N GLY A 271 -5.48 -11.96 49.13
CA GLY A 271 -4.21 -11.98 49.87
C GLY A 271 -3.34 -13.21 49.52
N SER A 272 -2.21 -13.03 48.81
CA SER A 272 -0.85 -13.54 49.14
C SER A 272 0.13 -13.52 47.92
N PRO A 273 1.46 -13.41 48.15
CA PRO A 273 2.43 -12.84 47.19
C PRO A 273 3.24 -13.85 46.34
N PRO A 274 3.92 -13.41 45.26
CA PRO A 274 4.80 -14.28 44.46
C PRO A 274 6.25 -14.37 44.99
N SER A 275 6.85 -15.56 44.83
CA SER A 275 8.24 -15.90 45.19
C SER A 275 9.28 -15.54 44.10
N PRO A 276 10.57 -15.34 44.44
CA PRO A 276 11.59 -14.76 43.54
C PRO A 276 12.34 -15.76 42.64
N SER A 277 12.89 -15.24 41.53
CA SER A 277 13.62 -15.95 40.47
C SER A 277 15.12 -16.22 40.79
N PRO A 278 15.75 -17.26 40.20
CA PRO A 278 17.16 -17.59 40.43
C PRO A 278 18.17 -16.82 39.53
N PRO A 279 19.46 -16.71 39.94
CA PRO A 279 20.49 -15.92 39.24
C PRO A 279 21.23 -16.68 38.11
N PRO A 280 21.98 -15.98 37.23
CA PRO A 280 22.61 -16.56 36.05
C PRO A 280 24.01 -17.16 36.32
N PRO A 281 24.46 -18.15 35.53
CA PRO A 281 25.81 -18.70 35.66
C PRO A 281 26.86 -17.98 34.78
N SER A 282 28.11 -18.11 35.25
CA SER A 282 29.34 -17.44 34.83
C SER A 282 30.10 -18.12 33.68
N SER A 283 30.99 -17.34 33.07
CA SER A 283 31.80 -17.60 31.87
C SER A 283 33.05 -18.46 32.09
N SER A 284 33.37 -19.38 31.15
CA SER A 284 34.74 -19.71 30.73
C SER A 284 34.75 -20.59 29.46
N GLY A 285 35.70 -20.35 28.54
CA GLY A 285 36.01 -21.25 27.41
C GLY A 285 36.18 -20.57 26.05
N SER A 286 37.40 -20.16 25.71
CA SER A 286 37.81 -19.59 24.42
C SER A 286 38.16 -20.68 23.40
N SER A 287 37.41 -20.71 22.28
CA SER A 287 37.72 -21.51 21.09
C SER A 287 37.53 -20.65 19.84
N PHE A 288 38.62 -20.33 19.14
CA PHE A 288 38.60 -19.59 17.87
C PHE A 288 37.91 -20.42 16.79
N LYS A 289 36.69 -20.04 16.38
CA LYS A 289 36.05 -20.51 15.14
C LYS A 289 36.14 -19.42 14.07
N SER A 290 36.72 -19.79 12.94
CA SER A 290 36.85 -18.98 11.72
C SER A 290 35.49 -18.48 11.22
N LYS A 291 35.44 -17.19 10.88
CA LYS A 291 34.27 -16.45 10.38
C LYS A 291 33.72 -17.12 9.10
N PRO A 292 32.39 -17.36 8.99
CA PRO A 292 31.80 -17.86 7.75
C PRO A 292 31.99 -16.83 6.62
N SER A 293 32.33 -17.30 5.43
CA SER A 293 32.40 -16.48 4.22
C SER A 293 31.04 -15.85 3.92
N PRO A 294 30.99 -14.61 3.40
CA PRO A 294 29.74 -13.95 3.02
C PRO A 294 29.02 -14.77 1.93
N PRO A 295 27.67 -14.77 1.94
CA PRO A 295 26.89 -15.44 0.90
C PRO A 295 27.21 -14.85 -0.49
N PRO A 296 27.15 -15.66 -1.55
CA PRO A 296 27.34 -15.16 -2.91
C PRO A 296 26.29 -14.08 -3.23
N PRO A 297 26.64 -13.09 -4.07
CA PRO A 297 25.69 -12.07 -4.49
C PRO A 297 24.49 -12.71 -5.20
N PRO A 298 23.28 -12.14 -5.06
CA PRO A 298 22.09 -12.65 -5.74
C PRO A 298 22.29 -12.64 -7.26
N PRO A 299 21.65 -13.56 -8.00
CA PRO A 299 21.72 -13.58 -9.45
C PRO A 299 21.21 -12.24 -10.04
N PRO A 300 21.76 -11.80 -11.18
CA PRO A 300 21.31 -10.58 -11.82
C PRO A 300 19.81 -10.69 -12.17
N PRO A 301 19.03 -9.59 -12.06
CA PRO A 301 17.63 -9.60 -12.41
C PRO A 301 17.44 -10.01 -13.88
N PRO A 302 16.33 -10.70 -14.22
CA PRO A 302 16.04 -11.04 -15.60
C PRO A 302 16.04 -9.78 -16.48
N PRO A 303 16.49 -9.87 -17.74
CA PRO A 303 16.67 -8.70 -18.60
C PRO A 303 15.34 -7.98 -18.84
N TYR A 304 15.34 -6.66 -18.66
CA TYR A 304 14.27 -5.80 -19.12
C TYR A 304 14.08 -5.99 -20.63
N ASN A 305 12.88 -6.33 -21.09
CA ASN A 305 12.55 -6.17 -22.50
C ASN A 305 12.45 -4.65 -22.80
N SER A 306 12.87 -4.21 -23.99
CA SER A 306 12.81 -2.85 -24.59
C SER A 306 11.60 -1.95 -24.28
N LYS A 307 10.51 -2.50 -23.71
CA LYS A 307 9.31 -1.79 -23.24
C LYS A 307 9.23 -1.63 -21.70
N GLY A 308 10.31 -1.88 -20.96
CA GLY A 308 10.33 -1.79 -19.49
C GLY A 308 9.53 -2.89 -18.76
N ARG A 309 9.29 -4.04 -19.41
CA ARG A 309 8.47 -5.14 -18.88
C ARG A 309 9.32 -6.17 -18.12
N ARG A 310 8.82 -6.62 -16.97
CA ARG A 310 9.38 -7.70 -16.15
C ARG A 310 8.51 -8.95 -16.20
N LEU A 311 9.15 -10.12 -16.14
CA LEU A 311 8.47 -11.40 -15.94
C LEU A 311 8.34 -11.65 -14.45
N GLY A 312 7.21 -12.18 -14.02
CA GLY A 312 6.96 -12.47 -12.62
C GLY A 312 5.90 -13.55 -12.46
N SER A 313 5.49 -13.78 -11.22
CA SER A 313 4.33 -14.60 -10.89
C SER A 313 3.40 -13.81 -10.00
N VAL A 314 2.12 -14.15 -9.99
CA VAL A 314 1.14 -13.49 -9.12
C VAL A 314 0.31 -14.52 -8.36
N GLN A 315 -0.04 -14.22 -7.11
CA GLN A 315 -0.98 -14.99 -6.29
C GLN A 315 -2.09 -14.12 -5.69
N ALA A 316 -3.09 -14.75 -5.06
CA ALA A 316 -4.32 -14.12 -4.54
C ALA A 316 -4.69 -14.58 -3.12
#